data_AF-A0A944RXM1-F1
#
_entry.id   AF-A0A944RXM1-F1
#
_cell.length_a   1.000
_cell.length_b   1.000
_cell.length_c   1.000
_cell.angle_alpha   90.00
_cell.angle_beta   90.00
_cell.angle_gamma   90.00
#
_symmetry.space_group_name_H-M   'P 1'
#
loop_
_entity.id
_entity.type
_entity.pdbx_description
1 polymer ?
#
loop_
_entity_poly.entity_id
_entity_poly.type
_entity_poly.pdbx_seq_one_letter_code
_entity_poly.pdbx_strand_id
1 'polypeptide(L)'
;VESTRLEALIFQGNTRWGAGDAEGCCSKYNLAMELYPDEREGYLYHGLCQQYLVAQDARDAGDDDALQAALEGAIENYETAASLSPGFFPIYFDWAHVVRELEGTEAAVQILSSYVRAYGDGPGGDAARRQLAQMRSGG
;
A
#
# COMPACT_ATOMS: atom_id res chain seq x y z
N VAL A 1 -1.84 12.26 22.87
CA VAL A 1 -3.29 12.54 22.68
C VAL A 1 -3.65 12.52 21.20
N GLU A 2 -2.82 13.06 20.30
CA GLU A 2 -2.99 12.96 18.83
C GLU A 2 -2.65 11.58 18.25
N SER A 3 -1.51 10.95 18.62
CA SER A 3 -1.16 9.56 18.22
C SER A 3 -2.29 8.56 18.51
N THR A 4 -2.93 8.69 19.67
CA THR A 4 -4.04 7.83 20.10
C THR A 4 -5.28 7.96 19.20
N ARG A 5 -5.49 9.12 18.57
CA ARG A 5 -6.62 9.33 17.66
C ARG A 5 -6.32 8.80 16.26
N LEU A 6 -5.08 8.91 15.78
CA LEU A 6 -4.65 8.21 14.55
C LEU A 6 -4.81 6.69 14.70
N GLU A 7 -4.26 6.10 15.76
CA GLU A 7 -4.37 4.67 16.06
C GLU A 7 -5.84 4.21 16.14
N ALA A 8 -6.71 5.01 16.75
CA ALA A 8 -8.14 4.71 16.82
C ALA A 8 -8.82 4.71 15.44
N LEU A 9 -8.45 5.63 14.54
CA LEU A 9 -8.96 5.63 13.16
C LEU A 9 -8.49 4.41 12.40
N ILE A 10 -7.20 4.06 12.51
CA ILE A 10 -6.65 2.84 11.90
C ILE A 10 -7.36 1.60 12.44
N PHE A 11 -7.57 1.51 13.75
CA PHE A 11 -8.27 0.39 14.37
C PHE A 11 -9.73 0.28 13.91
N GLN A 12 -10.44 1.41 13.76
CA GLN A 12 -11.80 1.43 13.21
C GLN A 12 -11.83 0.97 11.75
N GLY A 13 -10.86 1.41 10.93
CA GLY A 13 -10.72 0.94 9.55
C GLY A 13 -10.49 -0.57 9.49
N ASN A 14 -9.56 -1.09 10.30
CA ASN A 14 -9.27 -2.53 10.38
C ASN A 14 -10.49 -3.34 10.84
N THR A 15 -11.27 -2.82 11.78
CA THR A 15 -12.50 -3.49 12.25
C THR A 15 -13.53 -3.61 11.13
N ARG A 16 -13.66 -2.57 10.29
CA ARG A 16 -14.56 -2.55 9.13
C ARG A 16 -14.07 -3.44 8.01
N TRP A 17 -12.75 -3.46 7.76
CA TRP A 17 -12.13 -4.44 6.87
C TRP A 17 -12.53 -5.87 7.27
N GLY A 18 -12.35 -6.22 8.54
CA GLY A 18 -12.71 -7.56 9.04
C GLY A 18 -14.21 -7.88 8.93
N ALA A 19 -15.07 -6.87 8.81
CA ALA A 19 -16.51 -7.00 8.59
C ALA A 19 -16.91 -7.02 7.11
N GLY A 20 -15.98 -6.86 6.16
CA GLY A 20 -16.25 -6.74 4.73
C GLY A 20 -16.85 -5.38 4.32
N ASP A 21 -16.76 -4.36 5.18
CA ASP A 21 -17.25 -3.01 4.91
C ASP A 21 -16.14 -2.18 4.26
N ALA A 22 -15.99 -2.31 2.93
CA ALA A 22 -14.94 -1.64 2.16
C ALA A 22 -15.07 -0.11 2.21
N GLU A 23 -16.27 0.42 1.97
CA GLU A 23 -16.56 1.86 2.00
C GLU A 23 -16.21 2.46 3.37
N GLY A 24 -16.71 1.84 4.44
CA GLY A 24 -16.45 2.31 5.79
C GLY A 24 -14.99 2.13 6.20
N CYS A 25 -14.30 1.11 5.71
CA CYS A 25 -12.87 0.90 5.92
C CYS A 25 -12.05 2.05 5.30
N CYS A 26 -12.20 2.26 3.99
CA CYS A 26 -11.47 3.30 3.25
C CYS A 26 -11.78 4.69 3.80
N SER A 27 -13.04 4.96 4.19
CA SER A 27 -13.43 6.23 4.82
C SER A 27 -12.62 6.55 6.09
N LYS A 28 -12.30 5.53 6.92
CA LYS A 28 -11.53 5.74 8.15
C LYS A 28 -10.06 6.03 7.87
N TYR A 29 -9.47 5.37 6.88
CA TYR A 29 -8.09 5.64 6.48
C TYR A 29 -7.95 6.98 5.77
N ASN A 30 -8.91 7.36 4.92
CA ASN A 30 -8.94 8.69 4.32
C ASN A 30 -9.03 9.78 5.41
N LEU A 31 -9.89 9.60 6.42
CA LEU A 31 -9.95 10.54 7.54
C LEU A 31 -8.62 10.59 8.33
N ALA A 32 -7.87 9.49 8.40
CA ALA A 32 -6.53 9.49 8.99
C ALA A 32 -5.55 10.32 8.16
N MET A 33 -5.57 10.23 6.83
CA MET A 33 -4.77 11.07 5.94
C MET A 33 -5.11 12.56 6.08
N GLU A 34 -6.41 12.91 6.14
CA GLU A 34 -6.86 14.29 6.25
C GLU A 34 -6.45 14.94 7.58
N LEU A 35 -6.51 14.18 8.68
CA LEU A 35 -6.21 14.69 10.01
C LEU A 35 -4.71 14.61 10.38
N TYR A 36 -3.97 13.70 9.74
CA TYR A 36 -2.56 13.43 9.99
C TYR A 36 -1.76 13.29 8.68
N PRO A 37 -1.66 14.37 7.89
CA PRO A 37 -1.02 14.32 6.57
C PRO A 37 0.49 14.05 6.63
N ASP A 38 1.12 14.27 7.79
CA ASP A 38 2.55 14.01 7.99
C ASP A 38 2.83 12.59 8.54
N GLU A 39 1.79 11.78 8.77
CA GLU A 39 1.92 10.41 9.28
C GLU A 39 1.67 9.39 8.17
N ARG A 40 2.60 8.44 7.98
CA ARG A 40 2.55 7.47 6.88
C ARG A 40 1.37 6.51 6.97
N GLU A 41 0.89 6.24 8.18
CA GLU A 41 -0.10 5.20 8.48
C GLU A 41 -1.39 5.42 7.70
N GLY A 42 -1.91 6.65 7.64
CA GLY A 42 -3.14 6.94 6.89
C GLY A 42 -3.01 6.53 5.41
N TYR A 43 -1.94 6.96 4.76
CA TYR A 43 -1.65 6.63 3.37
C TYR A 43 -1.41 5.13 3.17
N LEU A 44 -0.58 4.50 4.00
CA LEU A 44 -0.32 3.05 3.91
C LEU A 44 -1.61 2.23 4.00
N TYR A 45 -2.45 2.49 5.01
CA TYR A 45 -3.67 1.74 5.21
C TYR A 45 -4.74 2.05 4.14
N HIS A 46 -4.80 3.30 3.65
CA HIS A 46 -5.69 3.64 2.55
C HIS A 46 -5.26 2.98 1.25
N GLY A 47 -3.96 2.93 0.94
CA GLY A 47 -3.42 2.19 -0.21
C GLY A 47 -3.75 0.69 -0.14
N LEU A 48 -3.63 0.08 1.05
CA LEU A 48 -4.06 -1.30 1.28
C LEU A 48 -5.57 -1.47 1.00
N CYS A 49 -6.41 -0.55 1.48
CA CYS A 49 -7.86 -0.59 1.23
C CYS A 49 -8.19 -0.53 -0.26
N GLN A 50 -7.53 0.37 -1.00
CA GLN A 50 -7.69 0.48 -2.45
C GLN A 50 -7.26 -0.82 -3.18
N GLN A 51 -6.08 -1.34 -2.85
CA GLN A 51 -5.50 -2.53 -3.49
C GLN A 51 -6.30 -3.81 -3.25
N TYR A 52 -6.84 -4.00 -2.05
CA TYR A 52 -7.40 -5.30 -1.64
C TYR A 52 -8.91 -5.32 -1.50
N LEU A 53 -9.55 -4.16 -1.27
CA LEU A 53 -11.00 -4.08 -1.11
C LEU A 53 -11.63 -3.45 -2.36
N VAL A 54 -11.27 -2.20 -2.67
CA VAL A 54 -11.88 -1.47 -3.81
C VAL A 54 -11.55 -2.16 -5.13
N ALA A 55 -10.30 -2.55 -5.34
CA ALA A 55 -9.90 -3.30 -6.52
C ALA A 55 -10.57 -4.70 -6.58
N GLN A 56 -10.87 -5.33 -5.44
CA GLN A 56 -11.59 -6.61 -5.44
C GLN A 56 -13.06 -6.41 -5.84
N ASP A 57 -13.72 -5.40 -5.29
CA ASP A 57 -15.10 -5.05 -5.66
C ASP A 57 -15.19 -4.73 -7.16
N ALA A 58 -14.20 -4.00 -7.71
CA ALA A 58 -14.11 -3.72 -9.15
C ALA A 58 -13.91 -4.99 -9.99
N ARG A 59 -13.03 -5.91 -9.56
CA ARG A 59 -12.85 -7.21 -10.23
C ARG A 59 -14.14 -8.04 -10.23
N ASP A 60 -14.86 -8.07 -9.11
CA ASP A 60 -16.11 -8.80 -8.98
C ASP A 60 -17.23 -8.20 -9.84
N ALA A 61 -17.21 -6.87 -10.02
CA ALA A 61 -18.11 -6.16 -10.93
C ALA A 61 -17.71 -6.28 -12.41
N GLY A 62 -16.47 -6.71 -12.71
CA GLY A 62 -15.91 -6.67 -14.07
C GLY A 62 -15.71 -5.23 -14.59
N ASP A 63 -15.44 -4.30 -13.68
CA ASP A 63 -15.22 -2.88 -13.98
C ASP A 63 -13.71 -2.59 -14.04
N ASP A 64 -13.16 -2.73 -15.25
CA ASP A 64 -11.72 -2.53 -15.50
C ASP A 64 -11.28 -1.08 -15.22
N ASP A 65 -12.15 -0.09 -15.46
CA ASP A 65 -11.85 1.33 -15.21
C ASP A 65 -11.76 1.59 -13.70
N ALA A 66 -12.70 1.04 -12.91
CA ALA A 66 -12.66 1.14 -11.45
C ALA A 66 -11.48 0.37 -10.85
N LEU A 67 -11.12 -0.78 -11.43
CA LEU A 67 -9.95 -1.54 -11.02
C LEU A 67 -8.68 -0.73 -11.25
N GLN A 68 -8.51 -0.16 -12.45
CA GLN A 68 -7.37 0.68 -12.77
C GLN A 68 -7.29 1.88 -11.81
N ALA A 69 -8.39 2.60 -11.62
CA ALA A 69 -8.42 3.76 -10.70
C ALA A 69 -8.06 3.38 -9.25
N ALA A 70 -8.50 2.21 -8.77
CA ALA A 70 -8.16 1.73 -7.44
C ALA A 70 -6.66 1.41 -7.31
N LEU A 71 -6.08 0.74 -8.32
CA LEU A 71 -4.64 0.40 -8.32
C LEU A 71 -3.76 1.65 -8.44
N GLU A 72 -4.13 2.60 -9.30
CA GLU A 72 -3.45 3.91 -9.41
C GLU A 72 -3.52 4.67 -8.09
N GLY A 73 -4.71 4.76 -7.48
CA GLY A 73 -4.88 5.38 -6.16
C GLY A 73 -4.08 4.69 -5.06
N ALA A 74 -3.91 3.36 -5.11
CA ALA A 74 -3.04 2.64 -4.18
C ALA A 74 -1.56 3.04 -4.35
N ILE A 75 -1.08 3.15 -5.61
CA ILE A 75 0.28 3.59 -5.93
C ILE A 75 0.56 4.99 -5.36
N GLU A 76 -0.32 5.97 -5.61
CA GLU A 76 -0.15 7.34 -5.10
C GLU A 76 -0.03 7.40 -3.57
N ASN A 77 -0.82 6.56 -2.89
CA ASN A 77 -0.76 6.43 -1.43
C ASN A 77 0.56 5.83 -0.96
N TYR A 78 1.06 4.78 -1.63
CA TYR A 78 2.34 4.19 -1.27
C TYR A 78 3.52 5.11 -1.56
N GLU A 79 3.50 5.88 -2.65
CA GLU A 79 4.50 6.90 -2.93
C GLU A 79 4.56 7.95 -1.82
N THR A 80 3.40 8.44 -1.39
CA THR A 80 3.31 9.39 -0.28
C THR A 80 3.81 8.78 1.03
N ALA A 81 3.36 7.56 1.38
CA ALA A 81 3.81 6.85 2.57
C ALA A 81 5.34 6.61 2.56
N ALA A 82 5.89 6.24 1.41
CA ALA A 82 7.33 6.04 1.22
C ALA A 82 8.10 7.35 1.35
N SER A 83 7.55 8.48 0.89
CA SER A 83 8.19 9.79 1.07
C SER A 83 8.30 10.18 2.56
N LEU A 84 7.29 9.83 3.36
CA LEU A 84 7.25 10.07 4.81
C LEU A 84 8.14 9.07 5.59
N SER A 85 8.31 7.85 5.08
CA SER A 85 9.10 6.80 5.74
C SER A 85 9.79 5.87 4.75
N PRO A 86 10.88 6.32 4.11
CA PRO A 86 11.45 5.61 2.97
C PRO A 86 12.22 4.34 3.35
N GLY A 87 12.56 4.15 4.62
CA GLY A 87 13.17 2.92 5.14
C GLY A 87 12.17 1.86 5.60
N PHE A 88 10.86 2.09 5.46
CA PHE A 88 9.84 1.17 5.95
C PHE A 88 9.43 0.19 4.85
N PHE A 89 10.15 -0.95 4.79
CA PHE A 89 9.97 -1.99 3.77
C PHE A 89 8.52 -2.40 3.45
N PRO A 90 7.58 -2.54 4.42
CA PRO A 90 6.21 -2.94 4.09
C PRO A 90 5.54 -2.07 3.02
N ILE A 91 5.81 -0.77 2.97
CA ILE A 91 5.28 0.10 1.90
C ILE A 91 5.77 -0.38 0.53
N TYR A 92 7.06 -0.64 0.39
CA TYR A 92 7.66 -1.07 -0.88
C TYR A 92 7.24 -2.49 -1.27
N PHE A 93 6.98 -3.35 -0.28
CA PHE A 93 6.43 -4.68 -0.51
C PHE A 93 5.07 -4.57 -1.21
N ASP A 94 4.12 -3.83 -0.63
CA ASP A 94 2.77 -3.69 -1.17
C ASP A 94 2.75 -2.87 -2.46
N TRP A 95 3.55 -1.80 -2.54
CA TRP A 95 3.70 -1.00 -3.75
C TRP A 95 4.20 -1.82 -4.94
N ALA A 96 5.24 -2.63 -4.76
CA ALA A 96 5.74 -3.50 -5.82
C ALA A 96 4.71 -4.56 -6.25
N HIS A 97 3.82 -4.99 -5.35
CA HIS A 97 2.72 -5.89 -5.71
C HIS A 97 1.70 -5.23 -6.64
N VAL A 98 1.31 -3.98 -6.34
CA VAL A 98 0.37 -3.21 -7.19
C VAL A 98 1.01 -2.86 -8.54
N VAL A 99 2.24 -2.35 -8.53
CA VAL A 99 2.98 -2.01 -9.77
C VAL A 99 3.18 -3.26 -10.63
N ARG A 100 3.40 -4.44 -10.04
CA ARG A 100 3.50 -5.68 -10.82
C ARG A 100 2.19 -5.99 -11.55
N GLU A 101 1.06 -5.74 -10.90
CA GLU A 101 -0.25 -5.99 -11.50
C GLU A 101 -0.57 -4.99 -12.61
N LEU A 102 -0.32 -3.70 -12.37
CA LEU A 102 -0.69 -2.62 -13.28
C LEU A 102 0.31 -2.42 -14.43
N GLU A 103 1.61 -2.54 -14.14
CA GLU A 103 2.71 -2.17 -15.05
C GLU A 103 3.65 -3.35 -15.38
N GLY A 104 3.49 -4.48 -14.69
CA GLY A 104 4.26 -5.70 -14.92
C GLY A 104 5.49 -5.88 -14.03
N THR A 105 6.08 -7.08 -14.11
CA THR A 105 7.16 -7.53 -13.22
C THR A 105 8.41 -6.64 -13.28
N GLU A 106 8.77 -6.10 -14.44
CA GLU A 106 9.97 -5.27 -14.58
C GLU A 106 9.86 -3.97 -13.79
N ALA A 107 8.69 -3.31 -13.81
CA ALA A 107 8.44 -2.10 -13.03
C ALA A 107 8.50 -2.39 -11.52
N ALA A 108 7.90 -3.49 -11.07
CA ALA A 108 7.97 -3.92 -9.67
C ALA A 108 9.40 -4.24 -9.20
N VAL A 109 10.21 -4.88 -10.07
CA VAL A 109 11.63 -5.13 -9.82
C VAL A 109 12.41 -3.83 -9.64
N GLN A 110 12.06 -2.77 -10.37
CA GLN A 110 12.70 -1.45 -10.22
C GLN A 110 12.40 -0.80 -8.86
N ILE A 111 11.15 -0.90 -8.37
CA ILE A 111 10.75 -0.42 -7.03
C ILE A 111 11.62 -1.09 -5.95
N LEU A 112 11.67 -2.42 -5.94
CA LEU A 112 12.43 -3.17 -4.93
C LEU A 112 13.94 -3.01 -5.08
N SER A 113 14.46 -2.90 -6.31
CA SER A 113 15.88 -2.66 -6.55
C SER A 113 16.32 -1.30 -6.01
N SER A 114 15.47 -0.28 -6.16
CA SER A 114 15.70 1.06 -5.63
C SER A 114 15.70 1.05 -4.10
N TYR A 115 14.74 0.37 -3.48
CA TYR A 115 14.71 0.18 -2.03
C TYR A 115 15.97 -0.53 -1.51
N VAL A 116 16.35 -1.67 -2.10
CA VAL A 116 17.54 -2.43 -1.66
C VAL A 116 18.82 -1.61 -1.78
N ARG A 117 18.95 -0.80 -2.84
CA ARG A 117 20.12 0.08 -3.03
C ARG A 117 20.21 1.14 -1.94
N ALA A 118 19.09 1.74 -1.53
CA ALA A 118 19.08 2.87 -0.59
C ALA A 118 19.00 2.43 0.88
N TYR A 119 18.26 1.37 1.17
CA TYR A 119 17.86 0.98 2.53
C TYR A 119 18.10 -0.51 2.84
N GLY A 120 18.77 -1.25 1.93
CA GLY A 120 18.94 -2.70 2.04
C GLY A 120 19.79 -3.19 3.21
N ASP A 121 20.52 -2.32 3.88
CA ASP A 121 21.26 -2.65 5.11
C ASP A 121 20.41 -2.46 6.38
N GLY A 122 19.22 -1.86 6.23
CA GLY A 122 18.28 -1.59 7.32
C GLY A 122 17.22 -2.68 7.53
N PRO A 123 16.25 -2.42 8.42
CA PRO A 123 15.12 -3.31 8.66
C PRO A 123 14.39 -3.66 7.36
N GLY A 124 14.11 -4.95 7.16
CA GLY A 124 13.43 -5.43 5.96
C GLY A 124 14.32 -5.60 4.73
N GLY A 125 15.60 -5.22 4.76
CA GLY A 125 16.53 -5.40 3.63
C GLY A 125 16.65 -6.85 3.15
N ASP A 126 16.71 -7.82 4.07
CA ASP A 126 16.70 -9.24 3.73
C ASP A 126 15.37 -9.69 3.11
N ALA A 127 14.25 -9.17 3.60
CA ALA A 127 12.94 -9.47 3.04
C ALA A 127 12.80 -8.88 1.62
N ALA A 128 13.28 -7.66 1.41
CA ALA A 128 13.34 -7.01 0.10
C ALA A 128 14.18 -7.80 -0.90
N ARG A 129 15.37 -8.25 -0.50
CA ARG A 129 16.22 -9.10 -1.34
C ARG A 129 15.54 -10.42 -1.73
N ARG A 130 14.83 -11.05 -0.79
CA ARG A 130 14.07 -12.28 -1.08
C ARG A 130 12.92 -12.03 -2.07
N GLN A 131 12.13 -10.98 -1.85
CA GLN A 131 11.02 -10.64 -2.75
C GLN A 131 11.54 -10.27 -4.15
N LEU A 132 12.62 -9.47 -4.23
CA LEU A 132 13.27 -9.12 -5.48
C LEU A 132 13.78 -10.35 -6.25
N ALA A 133 14.40 -11.31 -5.54
CA ALA A 133 14.85 -12.55 -6.14
C ALA A 133 13.67 -13.40 -6.67
N GLN A 134 12.57 -13.49 -5.92
CA GLN A 134 11.36 -14.18 -6.34
C GLN A 134 10.77 -13.56 -7.61
N MET A 135 10.62 -12.23 -7.66
CA MET A 135 10.09 -11.52 -8.83
C MET A 135 10.94 -11.74 -10.09
N ARG A 136 12.28 -11.75 -9.95
CA ARG A 136 13.20 -12.03 -11.08
C ARG A 136 13.17 -13.49 -11.55
N SER A 137 12.83 -14.43 -10.67
CA SER A 137 12.82 -15.86 -10.99
C SER A 137 11.49 -16.36 -11.56
N GLY A 138 10.41 -15.62 -11.34
CA GLY A 138 9.05 -16.00 -11.74
C GLY A 138 8.47 -15.19 -12.89
N GLY A 139 9.27 -14.35 -13.54
CA GLY A 139 8.91 -13.60 -14.75
C GLY A 139 9.27 -14.33 -16.03
#